data_AF-A0A7W4K9G8-F1
#
_entry.id   AF-A0A7W4K9G8-F1
#
_cell.length_a   1.000
_cell.length_b   1.000
_cell.length_c   1.000
_cell.angle_alpha   90.00
_cell.angle_beta   90.00
_cell.angle_gamma   90.00
#
_symmetry.space_group_name_H-M   'P 1'
#
loop_
_entity.id
_entity.type
_entity.pdbx_description
1 polymer ?
#
loop_
_entity_poly.entity_id
_entity_poly.type
_entity_poly.pdbx_seq_one_letter_code
_entity_poly.pdbx_strand_id
1 'polypeptide(L)' 'MPDQMSQSGLHAFFRSTLAERDPDVAAMIGGELVRQREGIELIASENMV' A
#
# COMPACT_ATOMS: atom_id res chain seq x y z
N MET A 1 25.22 -12.77 -12.96
CA MET A 1 25.49 -11.32 -12.96
C MET A 1 24.76 -10.75 -11.76
N PRO A 2 25.44 -10.21 -10.74
CA PRO A 2 24.73 -9.52 -9.67
C PRO A 2 24.11 -8.25 -10.26
N ASP A 3 22.83 -8.08 -10.00
CA ASP A 3 22.03 -6.95 -10.46
C ASP A 3 22.61 -5.64 -9.88
N GLN A 4 23.35 -4.87 -10.69
CA GLN A 4 23.86 -3.56 -10.27
C GLN A 4 22.71 -2.56 -10.34
N MET A 5 21.95 -2.45 -9.24
CA MET A 5 20.95 -1.38 -9.09
C MET A 5 21.64 -0.01 -9.17
N SER A 6 21.20 0.83 -10.11
CA SER A 6 21.68 2.20 -10.23
C SER A 6 21.33 3.02 -8.98
N GLN A 7 22.10 4.08 -8.69
CA GLN A 7 21.77 5.00 -7.58
C GLN A 7 20.35 5.57 -7.70
N SER A 8 19.88 5.86 -8.92
CA SER A 8 18.51 6.31 -9.15
C SER A 8 17.47 5.20 -8.89
N GLY A 9 17.77 3.96 -9.26
CA GLY A 9 16.94 2.80 -8.97
C GLY A 9 16.80 2.55 -7.47
N LEU A 10 17.89 2.62 -6.71
CA LEU A 10 17.88 2.53 -5.24
C LEU A 10 17.10 3.68 -4.61
N HIS A 11 17.32 4.91 -5.08
CA HIS A 11 16.58 6.07 -4.59
C HIS A 11 15.08 5.89 -4.76
N ALA A 12 14.64 5.50 -5.95
CA ALA A 12 13.23 5.27 -6.22
C ALA A 12 12.70 4.09 -5.41
N PHE A 13 13.49 3.01 -5.21
CA PHE A 13 13.03 1.83 -4.47
C PHE A 13 12.68 2.16 -3.02
N PHE A 14 13.49 2.98 -2.35
CA PHE A 14 13.28 3.32 -0.94
C PHE A 14 12.39 4.54 -0.70
N ARG A 15 12.23 5.43 -1.70
CA ARG A 15 11.58 6.73 -1.49
C ARG A 15 10.30 6.93 -2.27
N SER A 16 10.04 6.16 -3.33
CA SER A 16 8.76 6.24 -4.01
C SER A 16 7.65 5.79 -3.07
N THR A 17 6.53 6.49 -3.11
CA THR A 17 5.34 6.08 -2.35
C THR A 17 4.68 4.86 -3.00
N LEU A 18 3.82 4.17 -2.25
CA LEU A 18 3.03 3.07 -2.79
C LEU A 18 2.16 3.54 -3.96
N ALA A 19 1.53 4.71 -3.87
CA ALA A 19 0.69 5.25 -4.94
C ALA A 19 1.48 5.55 -6.23
N GLU A 20 2.76 5.90 -6.12
CA GLU A 20 3.63 6.12 -7.28
C GLU A 20 4.14 4.82 -7.89
N ARG A 21 4.39 3.79 -7.06
CA ARG A 21 4.94 2.50 -7.53
C ARG A 21 3.87 1.54 -8.01
N ASP A 22 2.74 1.51 -7.32
CA ASP A 22 1.63 0.60 -7.56
C ASP A 22 0.31 1.32 -7.27
N PRO A 23 -0.15 2.14 -8.24
CA PRO A 23 -1.39 2.91 -8.09
C PRO A 23 -2.62 2.01 -7.92
N ASP A 24 -2.59 0.80 -8.50
CA ASP A 24 -3.72 -0.14 -8.43
C ASP A 24 -3.86 -0.71 -7.01
N VAL A 25 -2.76 -1.13 -6.38
CA VAL A 25 -2.77 -1.56 -4.98
C VAL A 25 -3.14 -0.41 -4.04
N ALA A 26 -2.60 0.79 -4.27
CA ALA A 26 -2.96 1.96 -3.48
C ALA A 26 -4.47 2.26 -3.55
N ALA A 27 -5.08 2.13 -4.74
CA ALA A 27 -6.52 2.30 -4.92
C ALA A 27 -7.33 1.24 -4.17
N MET A 28 -6.89 -0.03 -4.21
CA MET A 28 -7.54 -1.11 -3.46
C MET A 28 -7.52 -0.88 -1.95
N ILE A 29 -6.37 -0.44 -1.40
CA ILE A 29 -6.25 -0.09 0.01
C ILE A 29 -7.18 1.09 0.35
N GLY A 30 -7.25 2.10 -0.51
CA GLY A 30 -8.19 3.22 -0.36
C GLY A 30 -9.66 2.77 -0.34
N GLY A 31 -10.04 1.82 -1.19
CA GLY A 31 -11.37 1.22 -1.20
C GLY A 31 -11.70 0.48 0.09
N GLU A 32 -10.76 -0.32 0.61
CA GLU A 32 -10.94 -1.04 1.87
C GLU A 32 -11.06 -0.09 3.07
N LEU A 33 -10.29 1.00 3.07
CA LEU A 33 -10.41 2.05 4.09
C LEU A 33 -11.82 2.67 4.11
N VAL A 34 -12.45 2.88 2.94
CA VAL A 34 -13.83 3.36 2.86
C VAL A 34 -14.80 2.29 3.37
N ARG A 35 -14.62 1.02 2.98
CA ARG A 35 -15.46 -0.09 3.45
C ARG A 35 -15.48 -0.17 4.99
N GLN A 36 -14.30 -0.11 5.61
CA GLN A 36 -14.17 -0.16 7.08
C GLN A 36 -14.76 1.08 7.77
N ARG A 37 -14.74 2.23 7.10
CA ARG A 37 -15.25 3.50 7.65
C ARG A 37 -16.78 3.60 7.59
N GLU A 38 -17.37 3.14 6.49
CA GLU A 38 -18.82 3.25 6.25
C GLU A 38 -19.59 2.03 6.77
N GLY A 39 -18.93 0.88 6.88
CA GLY A 39 -19.50 -0.34 7.47
C GLY A 39 -19.49 -0.34 9.00
N ILE A 40 -20.46 -1.04 9.60
CA ILE A 40 -20.41 -1.40 11.01
C ILE A 40 -19.77 -2.79 11.10
N GLU A 41 -18.55 -2.85 11.63
CA GLU A 41 -17.84 -4.12 11.80
C GLU A 41 -18.30 -4.82 13.08
N LEU A 42 -18.98 -5.96 12.94
CA LEU A 42 -19.58 -6.74 14.03
C LEU A 42 -18.88 -8.09 14.26
N ILE A 43 -17.80 -8.34 13.52
CA ILE A 43 -17.03 -9.57 13.62
C ILE A 43 -16.20 -9.52 14.91
N ALA A 44 -16.52 -10.40 15.86
CA ALA A 44 -15.92 -10.39 17.19
C ALA A 44 -14.39 -10.62 17.24
N SER A 45 -13.81 -11.17 16.17
CA SER A 45 -12.37 -11.38 16.05
C SER A 45 -11.63 -10.20 15.41
N GLU A 46 -12.34 -9.25 14.79
CA GLU A 46 -11.75 -8.10 14.11
C GLU A 46 -11.74 -6.86 14.99
N ASN A 47 -10.79 -5.96 14.72
CA ASN A 47 -10.64 -4.69 15.41
C ASN A 47 -9.94 -3.66 14.51
N MET A 48 -10.11 -2.37 14.80
CA MET A 48 -9.37 -1.29 14.13
C MET A 48 -8.04 -1.03 14.85
N VAL A 49 -6.94 -0.93 14.09
CA VAL A 49 -5.57 -0.73 14.60
C VAL A 49 -4.97 0.57 14.08
#